data_AF-A0A536J5K7-F1
#
_entry.id   AF-A0A536J5K7-F1
#
_cell.length_a   1.000
_cell.length_b   1.000
_cell.length_c   1.000
_cell.angle_alpha   90.00
_cell.angle_beta   90.00
_cell.angle_gamma   90.00
#
_symmetry.space_group_name_H-M   'P 1'
#
loop_
_entity.id
_entity.type
_entity.pdbx_description
1 polymer ?
#
loop_
_entity_poly.entity_id
_entity_poly.type
_entity_poly.pdbx_seq_one_letter_code
_entity_poly.pdbx_strand_id
1 'polypeptide(L)'
;DDARNLVRAIRQQSLAGGEVLVTGGTAFDVDGIQYLLDRTPIAIGFVMLTTILALFLLLGSVVLPLKAIAMNVLSVSASFGALVWIIQQGHLANVLNFTPQSIEPSLPVIMFCIMFGLSMDYEVLLLSRIQEEYRRTGDNTAAVASGLERSGRLITGAAAIMVGVFVAFALADVVIIKSVGLGLAVAVALDATIVRALVVPATMRLLGRANWWAPGPLARFGARLEPASATIKG
;
A
#
# COMPACT_ATOMS: atom_id res chain seq x y z
N ASP A 1 24.49 -4.71 -17.54
CA ASP A 1 24.43 -3.29 -17.15
C ASP A 1 25.68 -2.50 -17.55
N ASP A 2 26.39 -2.88 -18.62
CA ASP A 2 27.66 -2.23 -18.99
C ASP A 2 27.47 -0.80 -19.50
N ALA A 3 26.36 -0.53 -20.19
CA ALA A 3 26.02 0.81 -20.66
C ALA A 3 25.79 1.81 -19.52
N ARG A 4 25.17 1.39 -18.40
CA ARG A 4 24.96 2.24 -17.22
C ARG A 4 26.27 2.52 -16.50
N ASN A 5 27.13 1.52 -16.39
CA ASN A 5 28.48 1.68 -15.81
C ASN A 5 29.35 2.60 -16.67
N LEU A 6 29.23 2.52 -18.01
CA LEU A 6 29.92 3.40 -18.94
C LEU A 6 29.48 4.87 -18.76
N VAL A 7 28.16 5.13 -18.64
CA VAL A 7 27.65 6.48 -18.35
C VAL A 7 28.23 7.01 -17.04
N ARG A 8 28.26 6.20 -15.98
CA ARG A 8 28.86 6.59 -14.69
C ARG A 8 30.37 6.85 -14.81
N ALA A 9 31.10 6.04 -15.56
CA ALA A 9 32.53 6.20 -15.79
C ALA A 9 32.87 7.46 -16.59
N ILE A 10 32.07 7.79 -17.62
CA ILE A 10 32.24 9.01 -18.43
C ILE A 10 31.99 10.25 -17.56
N ARG A 11 30.99 10.22 -16.67
CA ARG A 11 30.72 11.32 -15.73
C ARG A 11 31.81 11.55 -14.69
N GLN A 12 32.62 10.54 -14.40
CA GLN A 12 33.75 10.66 -13.47
C GLN A 12 35.00 11.27 -14.12
N GLN A 13 35.01 11.44 -15.45
CA GLN A 13 36.10 12.14 -16.12
C GLN A 13 35.95 13.65 -15.90
N SER A 14 36.89 14.25 -15.17
CA SER A 14 37.00 15.70 -15.06
C SER A 14 37.82 16.22 -16.23
N LEU A 15 37.22 17.06 -17.07
CA LEU A 15 37.97 17.91 -18.00
C LEU A 15 38.34 19.21 -17.30
N ALA A 16 39.60 19.64 -17.46
CA ALA A 16 40.15 20.82 -16.81
C ALA A 16 39.30 22.07 -17.10
N GLY A 17 38.52 22.50 -16.11
CA GLY A 17 37.72 23.73 -16.14
C GLY A 17 36.30 23.61 -16.71
N GLY A 18 35.79 22.41 -16.99
CA GLY A 18 34.44 22.21 -17.54
C GLY A 18 33.62 21.15 -16.81
N GLU A 19 32.29 21.29 -16.85
CA GLU A 19 31.34 20.29 -16.37
C GLU A 19 30.98 19.31 -17.49
N VAL A 20 31.07 18.00 -17.22
CA VAL A 20 30.72 16.95 -18.19
C VAL A 20 29.26 16.56 -18.00
N LEU A 21 28.40 17.02 -18.91
CA LEU A 21 27.00 16.61 -18.96
C LEU A 21 26.85 15.42 -19.93
N VAL A 22 26.42 14.27 -19.41
CA VAL A 22 26.17 13.06 -20.21
C VAL A 22 24.68 12.92 -20.47
N THR A 23 24.30 12.91 -21.75
CA THR A 23 22.92 12.77 -22.23
C THR A 23 22.74 11.45 -23.02
N GLY A 24 21.51 11.15 -23.44
CA GLY A 24 21.12 9.92 -24.13
C GLY A 24 20.22 9.02 -23.29
N GLY A 25 19.53 8.06 -23.92
CA GLY A 25 18.48 7.26 -23.27
C GLY A 25 18.95 6.56 -21.97
N THR A 26 20.13 5.94 -21.99
CA THR A 26 20.69 5.30 -20.80
C THR A 26 21.06 6.29 -19.69
N ALA A 27 21.48 7.52 -20.03
CA ALA A 27 21.76 8.55 -19.04
C ALA A 27 20.46 9.04 -18.38
N PHE A 28 19.40 9.27 -19.17
CA PHE A 28 18.06 9.57 -18.66
C PHE A 28 17.52 8.46 -17.76
N ASP A 29 17.69 7.19 -18.12
CA ASP A 29 17.25 6.07 -17.28
C ASP A 29 17.99 6.05 -15.93
N VAL A 30 19.31 6.25 -15.95
CA VAL A 30 20.13 6.27 -14.72
C VAL A 30 19.73 7.45 -13.83
N ASP A 31 19.53 8.63 -14.41
CA ASP A 31 19.11 9.83 -13.67
C ASP A 31 17.69 9.68 -13.13
N GLY A 32 16.77 9.13 -13.91
CA GLY A 32 15.40 8.86 -13.50
C GLY A 32 15.32 7.87 -12.36
N ILE A 33 16.06 6.76 -12.43
CA ILE A 33 16.15 5.77 -11.34
C ILE A 33 16.73 6.43 -10.08
N GLN A 34 17.81 7.19 -10.20
CA GLN A 34 18.44 7.83 -9.05
C GLN A 34 17.50 8.85 -8.39
N TYR A 35 16.83 9.68 -9.21
CA TYR A 35 15.84 10.64 -8.73
C TYR A 35 14.69 9.97 -7.99
N LEU A 36 14.18 8.84 -8.53
CA LEU A 36 13.14 8.05 -7.87
C LEU A 36 13.66 7.47 -6.55
N LEU A 37 14.84 6.86 -6.52
CA LEU A 37 15.41 6.27 -5.30
C LEU A 37 15.65 7.31 -4.20
N ASP A 38 16.05 8.53 -4.55
CA ASP A 38 16.31 9.60 -3.57
C ASP A 38 15.01 10.17 -3.00
N ARG A 39 13.94 10.25 -3.81
CA ARG A 39 12.66 10.87 -3.41
C ARG A 39 11.65 9.88 -2.82
N THR A 40 11.69 8.62 -3.25
CA THR A 40 10.74 7.58 -2.83
C THR A 40 10.71 7.38 -1.31
N PRO A 41 11.83 7.29 -0.57
CA PRO A 41 11.81 7.12 0.87
C PRO A 41 11.13 8.29 1.61
N ILE A 42 11.35 9.52 1.14
CA ILE A 42 10.73 10.72 1.72
C ILE A 42 9.21 10.69 1.45
N ALA A 43 8.81 10.35 0.22
CA ALA A 43 7.40 10.24 -0.15
C ALA A 43 6.68 9.14 0.66
N ILE A 44 7.28 7.94 0.77
CA ILE A 44 6.76 6.83 1.58
C ILE A 44 6.65 7.25 3.04
N GLY A 45 7.70 7.86 3.61
CA GLY A 45 7.71 8.32 5.00
C GLY A 45 6.61 9.36 5.26
N PHE A 46 6.43 10.31 4.34
CA PHE A 46 5.38 11.32 4.44
C PHE A 46 3.97 10.70 4.39
N VAL A 47 3.73 9.78 3.45
CA VAL A 47 2.44 9.07 3.33
C VAL A 47 2.17 8.23 4.58
N MET A 48 3.13 7.41 5.00
CA MET A 48 3.00 6.58 6.21
C MET A 48 2.74 7.42 7.46
N LEU A 49 3.48 8.52 7.65
CA LEU A 49 3.30 9.40 8.81
C LEU A 49 1.90 10.04 8.79
N THR A 50 1.49 10.60 7.66
CA THR A 50 0.17 11.23 7.51
C THR A 50 -0.94 10.23 7.79
N THR A 51 -0.79 9.01 7.30
CA THR A 51 -1.72 7.91 7.53
C THR A 51 -1.77 7.45 8.98
N ILE A 52 -0.62 7.34 9.66
CA ILE A 52 -0.57 7.03 11.10
C ILE A 52 -1.32 8.10 11.88
N LEU A 53 -1.07 9.36 11.58
CA LEU A 53 -1.73 10.48 12.26
C LEU A 53 -3.24 10.47 12.01
N ALA A 54 -3.68 10.27 10.77
CA ALA A 54 -5.09 10.21 10.41
C ALA A 54 -5.80 9.05 11.12
N LEU A 55 -5.24 7.84 11.07
CA LEU A 55 -5.80 6.67 11.75
C LEU A 55 -5.74 6.80 13.27
N PHE A 56 -4.69 7.40 13.81
CA PHE A 56 -4.59 7.64 15.24
C PHE A 56 -5.70 8.59 15.71
N LEU A 57 -5.96 9.67 14.96
CA LEU A 57 -7.05 10.61 15.26
C LEU A 57 -8.43 9.95 15.15
N LEU A 58 -8.63 9.08 14.16
CA LEU A 58 -9.90 8.38 13.95
C LEU A 58 -10.13 7.29 15.00
N LEU A 59 -9.12 6.44 15.22
CA LEU A 59 -9.26 5.21 15.99
C LEU A 59 -8.87 5.39 17.47
N GLY A 60 -8.12 6.44 17.79
CA GLY A 60 -7.59 6.70 19.13
C GLY A 60 -6.57 5.65 19.60
N SER A 61 -5.98 4.88 18.69
CA SER A 61 -5.00 3.82 18.99
C SER A 61 -3.76 3.99 18.13
N VAL A 62 -2.59 3.66 18.69
CA VAL A 62 -1.30 3.67 17.97
C VAL A 62 -1.01 2.32 17.33
N VAL A 63 -1.50 1.23 17.93
CA VAL A 63 -1.24 -0.15 17.46
C VAL A 63 -1.98 -0.41 16.15
N LEU A 64 -3.21 0.10 16.02
CA LEU A 64 -4.03 -0.06 14.81
C LEU A 64 -3.38 0.53 13.55
N PRO A 65 -2.95 1.81 13.53
CA PRO A 65 -2.26 2.38 12.39
C PRO A 65 -0.96 1.65 12.02
N LEU A 66 -0.16 1.26 13.01
CA LEU A 66 1.10 0.56 12.75
C LEU A 66 0.85 -0.81 12.09
N LYS A 67 -0.17 -1.52 12.58
CA LYS A 67 -0.61 -2.78 11.98
C LYS A 67 -1.08 -2.59 10.55
N ALA A 68 -1.92 -1.58 10.30
CA ALA A 68 -2.43 -1.25 8.98
C ALA A 68 -1.31 -1.07 7.95
N ILE A 69 -0.29 -0.29 8.33
CA ILE A 69 0.88 -0.08 7.47
C ILE A 69 1.65 -1.38 7.24
N ALA A 70 1.88 -2.19 8.28
CA ALA A 70 2.57 -3.46 8.13
C ALA A 70 1.84 -4.40 7.16
N MET A 71 0.51 -4.46 7.24
CA MET A 71 -0.34 -5.24 6.34
C MET A 71 -0.27 -4.73 4.90
N ASN A 72 -0.30 -3.41 4.71
CA ASN A 72 -0.14 -2.81 3.39
C ASN A 72 1.23 -3.09 2.79
N VAL A 73 2.30 -2.95 3.57
CA VAL A 73 3.66 -3.25 3.11
C VAL A 73 3.77 -4.72 2.70
N LEU A 74 3.15 -5.64 3.43
CA LEU A 74 3.10 -7.06 3.07
C LEU A 74 2.40 -7.27 1.72
N SER A 75 1.22 -6.68 1.51
CA SER A 75 0.47 -6.76 0.25
C SER A 75 1.24 -6.15 -0.93
N VAL A 76 1.87 -4.98 -0.75
CA VAL A 76 2.66 -4.31 -1.81
C VAL A 76 3.85 -5.19 -2.17
N SER A 77 4.57 -5.68 -1.16
CA SER A 77 5.76 -6.50 -1.36
C SER A 77 5.43 -7.82 -2.06
N ALA A 78 4.33 -8.47 -1.68
CA ALA A 78 3.86 -9.69 -2.32
C ALA A 78 3.45 -9.46 -3.78
N SER A 79 2.74 -8.36 -4.06
CA SER A 79 2.38 -7.97 -5.42
C SER A 79 3.61 -7.67 -6.28
N PHE A 80 4.57 -6.92 -5.75
CA PHE A 80 5.81 -6.62 -6.47
C PHE A 80 6.64 -7.88 -6.73
N GLY A 81 6.73 -8.79 -5.76
CA GLY A 81 7.34 -10.11 -5.94
C GLY A 81 6.66 -10.93 -7.02
N ALA A 82 5.33 -10.93 -7.05
CA ALA A 82 4.56 -11.58 -8.12
C ALA A 82 4.81 -10.92 -9.49
N LEU A 83 4.92 -9.59 -9.55
CA LEU A 83 5.21 -8.87 -10.78
C LEU A 83 6.60 -9.23 -11.34
N VAL A 84 7.62 -9.26 -10.49
CA VAL A 84 8.98 -9.72 -10.85
C VAL A 84 8.93 -11.17 -11.36
N TRP A 85 8.22 -12.04 -10.65
CA TRP A 85 8.12 -13.45 -11.01
C TRP A 85 7.40 -13.68 -12.36
N ILE A 86 6.34 -12.90 -12.64
CA ILE A 86 5.56 -13.03 -13.87
C ILE A 86 6.26 -12.31 -15.03
N ILE A 87 6.48 -11.00 -14.92
CA ILE A 87 6.93 -10.15 -16.04
C ILE A 87 8.42 -10.27 -16.27
N GLN A 88 9.23 -10.12 -15.22
CA GLN A 88 10.69 -10.09 -15.36
C GLN A 88 11.28 -11.49 -15.59
N GLN A 89 10.79 -12.50 -14.86
CA GLN A 89 11.26 -13.88 -15.00
C GLN A 89 10.49 -14.68 -16.06
N GLY A 90 9.35 -14.17 -16.56
CA GLY A 90 8.65 -14.73 -17.72
C GLY A 90 7.82 -16.00 -17.48
N HIS A 91 7.55 -16.38 -16.23
CA HIS A 91 6.85 -17.63 -15.91
C HIS A 91 5.46 -17.76 -16.55
N LEU A 92 4.81 -16.64 -16.90
CA LEU A 92 3.49 -16.58 -17.55
C LEU A 92 3.52 -15.95 -18.95
N ALA A 93 4.71 -15.77 -19.54
CA ALA A 93 4.89 -15.08 -20.83
C ALA A 93 4.09 -15.72 -21.97
N ASN A 94 4.05 -17.04 -22.03
CA ASN A 94 3.32 -17.80 -23.07
C ASN A 94 1.80 -17.71 -22.95
N VAL A 95 1.27 -17.55 -21.73
CA VAL A 95 -0.18 -17.49 -21.48
C VAL A 95 -0.71 -16.09 -21.71
N LEU A 96 0.07 -15.07 -21.34
CA LEU A 96 -0.31 -13.66 -21.40
C LEU A 96 0.23 -12.92 -22.64
N ASN A 97 0.83 -13.67 -23.60
CA ASN A 97 1.41 -13.17 -24.84
C ASN A 97 2.25 -11.90 -24.64
N PHE A 98 3.28 -11.97 -23.80
CA PHE A 98 4.22 -10.85 -23.62
C PHE A 98 5.66 -11.34 -23.66
N THR A 99 6.57 -10.43 -24.01
CA THR A 99 8.01 -10.70 -23.96
C THR A 99 8.55 -10.28 -22.58
N PRO A 100 9.23 -11.19 -21.85
CA PRO A 100 9.86 -10.85 -20.57
C PRO A 100 10.82 -9.68 -20.73
N GLN A 101 10.70 -8.70 -19.84
CA GLN A 101 11.53 -7.49 -19.89
C GLN A 101 11.73 -6.90 -18.50
N SER A 102 12.65 -5.94 -18.42
CA SER A 102 12.89 -5.21 -17.18
C SER A 102 11.67 -4.39 -16.79
N ILE A 103 11.39 -4.34 -15.49
CA ILE A 103 10.32 -3.51 -14.93
C ILE A 103 10.72 -2.04 -15.09
N GLU A 104 9.78 -1.24 -15.57
CA GLU A 104 9.95 0.20 -15.68
C GLU A 104 10.14 0.83 -14.27
N PRO A 105 11.15 1.70 -14.06
CA PRO A 105 11.51 2.20 -12.73
C PRO A 105 10.43 2.95 -11.95
N SER A 106 9.46 3.57 -12.60
CA SER A 106 8.37 4.31 -11.96
C SER A 106 7.21 3.42 -11.50
N LEU A 107 7.07 2.21 -12.07
CA LEU A 107 6.01 1.26 -11.73
C LEU A 107 5.90 0.95 -10.23
N PRO A 108 6.99 0.66 -9.47
CA PRO A 108 6.88 0.38 -8.05
C PRO A 108 6.28 1.55 -7.26
N VAL A 109 6.63 2.79 -7.64
CA VAL A 109 6.14 4.01 -6.98
C VAL A 109 4.66 4.23 -7.29
N ILE A 110 4.26 4.08 -8.55
CA ILE A 110 2.86 4.18 -8.96
C ILE A 110 2.01 3.12 -8.27
N MET A 111 2.47 1.86 -8.27
CA MET A 111 1.79 0.76 -7.60
C MET A 111 1.67 0.99 -6.10
N PHE A 112 2.74 1.44 -5.45
CA PHE A 112 2.70 1.81 -4.03
C PHE A 112 1.63 2.87 -3.78
N CYS A 113 1.63 3.98 -4.53
CA CYS A 113 0.66 5.07 -4.33
C CYS A 113 -0.79 4.59 -4.50
N ILE A 114 -1.08 3.86 -5.58
CA ILE A 114 -2.43 3.37 -5.88
C ILE A 114 -2.86 2.33 -4.85
N MET A 115 -2.03 1.32 -4.61
CA MET A 115 -2.39 0.21 -3.73
C MET A 115 -2.51 0.66 -2.28
N PHE A 116 -1.60 1.53 -1.82
CA PHE A 116 -1.66 2.08 -0.48
C PHE A 116 -2.93 2.90 -0.28
N GLY A 117 -3.28 3.79 -1.22
CA GLY A 117 -4.52 4.56 -1.16
C GLY A 117 -5.76 3.66 -1.09
N LEU A 118 -5.88 2.71 -2.02
CA LEU A 118 -7.02 1.78 -2.06
C LEU A 118 -7.13 0.92 -0.80
N SER A 119 -6.01 0.37 -0.33
CA SER A 119 -6.03 -0.51 0.84
C SER A 119 -6.38 0.26 2.12
N MET A 120 -5.84 1.46 2.27
CA MET A 120 -6.12 2.35 3.40
C MET A 120 -7.61 2.71 3.47
N ASP A 121 -8.25 3.02 2.35
CA ASP A 121 -9.68 3.35 2.33
C ASP A 121 -10.53 2.21 2.89
N TYR A 122 -10.28 0.97 2.45
CA TYR A 122 -11.01 -0.18 2.96
C TYR A 122 -10.67 -0.49 4.42
N GLU A 123 -9.42 -0.26 4.85
CA GLU A 123 -9.00 -0.55 6.22
C GLU A 123 -9.60 0.45 7.19
N VAL A 124 -9.61 1.74 6.84
CA VAL A 124 -10.34 2.78 7.57
C VAL A 124 -11.80 2.40 7.74
N LEU A 125 -12.48 1.99 6.65
CA LEU A 125 -13.89 1.62 6.69
C LEU A 125 -14.15 0.42 7.60
N LEU A 126 -13.33 -0.63 7.51
CA LEU A 126 -13.45 -1.82 8.35
C LEU A 126 -13.15 -1.52 9.83
N LEU A 127 -12.04 -0.85 10.10
CA LEU A 127 -11.60 -0.54 11.46
C LEU A 127 -12.55 0.43 12.16
N SER A 128 -13.08 1.41 11.44
CA SER A 128 -14.09 2.33 11.97
C SER A 128 -15.34 1.58 12.42
N ARG A 129 -15.82 0.60 11.63
CA ARG A 129 -16.97 -0.25 12.01
C ARG A 129 -16.68 -1.14 13.21
N ILE A 130 -15.50 -1.76 13.26
CA ILE A 130 -15.09 -2.58 14.41
C ILE A 130 -14.99 -1.71 15.66
N GLN A 131 -14.42 -0.51 15.55
CA GLN A 131 -14.30 0.43 16.67
C GLN A 131 -15.66 0.89 17.18
N GLU A 132 -16.59 1.24 16.29
CA GLU A 132 -17.96 1.63 16.62
C GLU A 132 -18.64 0.54 17.47
N GLU A 133 -18.52 -0.72 17.06
CA GLU A 133 -19.12 -1.83 17.79
C GLU A 133 -18.38 -2.15 19.10
N TYR A 134 -17.05 -2.03 19.12
CA TYR A 134 -16.26 -2.20 20.33
C TYR A 134 -16.60 -1.15 21.39
N ARG A 135 -16.81 0.11 20.99
CA ARG A 135 -17.23 1.19 21.91
C ARG A 135 -18.62 0.93 22.49
N ARG A 136 -19.52 0.29 21.74
CA ARG A 136 -20.87 -0.05 22.19
C ARG A 136 -20.90 -1.25 23.14
N THR A 137 -20.10 -2.28 22.88
CA THR A 137 -20.20 -3.58 23.56
C THR A 137 -19.06 -3.87 24.55
N GLY A 138 -17.89 -3.26 24.37
CA GLY A 138 -16.67 -3.56 25.12
C GLY A 138 -16.05 -4.94 24.82
N ASP A 139 -16.66 -5.74 23.95
CA ASP A 139 -16.17 -7.06 23.55
C ASP A 139 -15.48 -6.98 22.19
N ASN A 140 -14.16 -7.14 22.21
CA ASN A 140 -13.32 -7.10 21.01
C ASN A 140 -13.65 -8.23 20.03
N THR A 141 -14.04 -9.41 20.53
CA THR A 141 -14.33 -10.57 19.67
C THR A 141 -15.64 -10.36 18.92
N ALA A 142 -16.69 -9.95 19.64
CA ALA A 142 -17.98 -9.63 19.06
C ALA A 142 -17.88 -8.45 18.08
N ALA A 143 -17.11 -7.42 18.42
CA ALA A 143 -16.90 -6.25 17.56
C ALA A 143 -16.21 -6.60 16.23
N VAL A 144 -15.16 -7.43 16.27
CA VAL A 144 -14.48 -7.89 15.05
C VAL A 144 -15.41 -8.74 14.18
N ALA A 145 -16.17 -9.66 14.79
CA ALA A 145 -17.11 -10.50 14.06
C ALA A 145 -18.23 -9.68 13.39
N SER A 146 -18.87 -8.79 14.14
CA SER A 146 -19.95 -7.92 13.65
C SER A 146 -19.47 -6.94 12.58
N GLY A 147 -18.28 -6.34 12.77
CA GLY A 147 -17.68 -5.46 11.77
C GLY A 147 -17.38 -6.19 10.46
N LEU A 148 -16.86 -7.42 10.54
CA LEU A 148 -16.56 -8.23 9.36
C LEU A 148 -17.84 -8.71 8.65
N GLU A 149 -18.87 -9.12 9.40
CA GLU A 149 -20.15 -9.55 8.83
C GLU A 149 -20.83 -8.42 8.04
N ARG A 150 -20.84 -7.20 8.59
CA ARG A 150 -21.49 -6.04 7.96
C ARG A 150 -20.71 -5.47 6.78
N SER A 151 -19.39 -5.40 6.89
CA SER A 151 -18.55 -4.77 5.86
C SER A 151 -18.02 -5.76 4.84
N GLY A 152 -17.96 -7.05 5.14
CA GLY A 152 -17.34 -8.07 4.30
C GLY A 152 -17.95 -8.14 2.90
N ARG A 153 -19.28 -8.19 2.79
CA ARG A 153 -19.94 -8.27 1.47
C ARG A 153 -19.68 -7.03 0.60
N LEU A 154 -19.68 -5.85 1.19
CA LEU A 154 -19.41 -4.59 0.49
C LEU A 154 -17.95 -4.54 0.01
N ILE A 155 -17.01 -4.89 0.89
CA ILE A 155 -15.58 -4.85 0.57
C ILE A 155 -15.23 -5.90 -0.48
N THR A 156 -15.69 -7.14 -0.34
CA THR A 156 -15.43 -8.21 -1.32
C THR A 156 -16.06 -7.87 -2.67
N GLY A 157 -17.26 -7.28 -2.70
CA GLY A 157 -17.90 -6.83 -3.93
C GLY A 157 -17.08 -5.75 -4.64
N ALA A 158 -16.63 -4.74 -3.90
CA ALA A 158 -15.79 -3.68 -4.46
C ALA A 158 -14.43 -4.22 -4.93
N ALA A 159 -13.81 -5.11 -4.16
CA ALA A 159 -12.56 -5.76 -4.54
C ALA A 159 -12.72 -6.60 -5.82
N ALA A 160 -13.83 -7.33 -5.98
CA ALA A 160 -14.09 -8.11 -7.18
C ALA A 160 -14.19 -7.23 -8.43
N ILE A 161 -14.85 -6.07 -8.32
CA ILE A 161 -14.94 -5.08 -9.42
C ILE A 161 -13.54 -4.54 -9.75
N MET A 162 -12.77 -4.14 -8.73
CA MET A 162 -11.41 -3.61 -8.91
C MET A 162 -10.47 -4.62 -9.56
N VAL A 163 -10.49 -5.88 -9.09
CA VAL A 163 -9.72 -6.97 -9.70
C VAL A 163 -10.14 -7.17 -11.15
N GLY A 164 -11.44 -7.14 -11.46
CA GLY A 164 -11.93 -7.23 -12.84
C GLY A 164 -11.37 -6.14 -13.75
N VAL A 165 -11.37 -4.88 -13.29
CA VAL A 165 -10.81 -3.74 -14.04
C VAL A 165 -9.30 -3.89 -14.25
N PHE A 166 -8.55 -4.29 -13.22
CA PHE A 166 -7.10 -4.45 -13.32
C PHE A 166 -6.69 -5.67 -14.16
N VAL A 167 -7.47 -6.74 -14.14
CA VAL A 167 -7.31 -7.87 -15.07
C VAL A 167 -7.54 -7.42 -16.51
N ALA A 168 -8.53 -6.55 -16.76
CA ALA A 168 -8.72 -5.98 -18.10
C ALA A 168 -7.49 -5.15 -18.54
N PHE A 169 -6.83 -4.43 -17.63
CA PHE A 169 -5.57 -3.73 -17.94
C PHE A 169 -4.42 -4.69 -18.24
N ALA A 170 -4.38 -5.86 -17.58
CA ALA A 170 -3.40 -6.91 -17.87
C ALA A 170 -3.53 -7.49 -19.30
N LEU A 171 -4.67 -7.26 -19.98
CA LEU A 171 -4.88 -7.65 -21.37
C LEU A 171 -4.45 -6.57 -22.37
N ALA A 172 -4.00 -5.40 -21.91
CA ALA A 172 -3.54 -4.33 -22.79
C ALA A 172 -2.23 -4.69 -23.52
N ASP A 173 -2.07 -4.20 -24.75
CA ASP A 173 -0.84 -4.42 -25.53
C ASP A 173 0.36 -3.62 -25.00
N VAL A 174 0.09 -2.51 -24.31
CA VAL A 174 1.13 -1.66 -23.71
C VAL A 174 1.64 -2.32 -22.43
N VAL A 175 2.91 -2.72 -22.42
CA VAL A 175 3.55 -3.45 -21.31
C VAL A 175 3.44 -2.72 -19.97
N ILE A 176 3.56 -1.39 -19.98
CA ILE A 176 3.42 -0.57 -18.77
C ILE A 176 2.02 -0.75 -18.17
N ILE A 177 0.97 -0.62 -18.99
CA ILE A 177 -0.44 -0.80 -18.57
C ILE A 177 -0.68 -2.24 -18.12
N LYS A 178 -0.14 -3.21 -18.88
CA LYS A 178 -0.21 -4.64 -18.53
C LYS A 178 0.42 -4.94 -17.17
N SER A 179 1.59 -4.36 -16.90
CA SER A 179 2.33 -4.54 -15.64
C SER A 179 1.60 -3.90 -14.45
N VAL A 180 1.07 -2.68 -14.62
CA VAL A 180 0.23 -2.04 -13.60
C VAL A 180 -1.03 -2.85 -13.32
N GLY A 181 -1.73 -3.28 -14.37
CA GLY A 181 -2.95 -4.09 -14.26
C GLY A 181 -2.69 -5.40 -13.51
N LEU A 182 -1.67 -6.14 -13.92
CA LEU A 182 -1.31 -7.40 -13.27
C LEU A 182 -0.89 -7.20 -11.81
N GLY A 183 -0.02 -6.23 -11.55
CA GLY A 183 0.45 -5.93 -10.20
C GLY A 183 -0.69 -5.52 -9.27
N LEU A 184 -1.54 -4.59 -9.69
CA LEU A 184 -2.67 -4.12 -8.89
C LEU A 184 -3.76 -5.19 -8.72
N ALA A 185 -4.01 -6.03 -9.72
CA ALA A 185 -4.94 -7.14 -9.59
C ALA A 185 -4.49 -8.12 -8.51
N VAL A 186 -3.21 -8.53 -8.52
CA VAL A 186 -2.64 -9.41 -7.49
C VAL A 186 -2.67 -8.74 -6.13
N ALA A 187 -2.26 -7.48 -6.05
CA ALA A 187 -2.26 -6.71 -4.82
C ALA A 187 -3.64 -6.65 -4.15
N VAL A 188 -4.66 -6.23 -4.90
CA VAL A 188 -6.02 -6.08 -4.36
C VAL A 188 -6.63 -7.43 -4.03
N ALA A 189 -6.38 -8.46 -4.84
CA ALA A 189 -6.84 -9.82 -4.55
C ALA A 189 -6.24 -10.34 -3.24
N LEU A 190 -4.93 -10.21 -3.05
CA LEU A 190 -4.24 -10.62 -1.82
C LEU A 190 -4.71 -9.80 -0.62
N ASP A 191 -4.88 -8.50 -0.78
CA ASP A 191 -5.32 -7.63 0.30
C ASP A 191 -6.74 -7.98 0.76
N ALA A 192 -7.69 -8.06 -0.18
CA ALA A 192 -9.09 -8.32 0.15
C ALA A 192 -9.32 -9.72 0.72
N THR A 193 -8.52 -10.72 0.31
CA THR A 193 -8.70 -12.11 0.73
C THR A 193 -7.80 -12.50 1.89
N ILE A 194 -6.49 -12.48 1.71
CA ILE A 194 -5.54 -12.97 2.72
C ILE A 194 -5.44 -11.96 3.84
N VAL A 195 -5.11 -10.71 3.53
CA VAL A 195 -4.85 -9.72 4.57
C VAL A 195 -6.13 -9.40 5.32
N ARG A 196 -7.21 -9.08 4.63
CA ARG A 196 -8.42 -8.52 5.24
C ARG A 196 -9.37 -9.57 5.78
N ALA A 197 -9.52 -10.71 5.09
CA ALA A 197 -10.41 -11.77 5.58
C ALA A 197 -9.75 -12.67 6.63
N LEU A 198 -8.41 -12.78 6.65
CA LEU A 198 -7.69 -13.67 7.55
C LEU A 198 -6.75 -12.94 8.52
N VAL A 199 -5.74 -12.22 8.01
CA VAL A 199 -4.67 -11.67 8.86
C VAL A 199 -5.19 -10.57 9.79
N VAL A 200 -6.04 -9.68 9.30
CA VAL A 200 -6.61 -8.57 10.08
C VAL A 200 -7.46 -9.10 11.25
N PRO A 201 -8.45 -10.00 11.06
CA PRO A 201 -9.21 -10.58 12.17
C PRO A 201 -8.35 -11.39 13.14
N ALA A 202 -7.42 -12.20 12.62
CA ALA A 202 -6.55 -13.03 13.45
C ALA A 202 -5.66 -12.18 14.37
N THR A 203 -5.05 -11.13 13.83
CA THR A 203 -4.23 -10.19 14.61
C THR A 203 -5.05 -9.38 15.59
N MET A 204 -6.27 -8.96 15.22
CA MET A 204 -7.18 -8.30 16.16
C MET A 204 -7.53 -9.20 17.35
N ARG A 205 -7.79 -10.49 17.09
CA ARG A 205 -8.10 -11.44 18.15
C ARG A 205 -6.89 -11.72 19.03
N LEU A 206 -5.69 -11.86 18.45
CA LEU A 206 -4.44 -12.13 19.18
C LEU A 206 -4.06 -10.97 20.12
N LEU A 207 -4.15 -9.74 19.64
CA LEU A 207 -3.76 -8.55 20.39
C LEU A 207 -4.80 -8.12 21.43
N GLY A 208 -6.07 -8.55 21.28
CA GLY A 208 -7.12 -8.31 22.27
C GLY A 208 -7.28 -6.84 22.66
N ARG A 209 -7.10 -6.55 23.97
CA ARG A 209 -7.17 -5.18 24.53
C ARG A 209 -6.00 -4.29 24.10
N ALA A 210 -4.85 -4.87 23.72
CA ALA A 210 -3.69 -4.09 23.28
C ALA A 210 -3.95 -3.34 21.96
N ASN A 211 -4.90 -3.81 21.13
CA ASN A 211 -5.32 -3.09 19.92
C ASN A 211 -5.82 -1.68 20.22
N TRP A 212 -6.36 -1.45 21.42
CA TRP A 212 -6.97 -0.17 21.79
C TRP A 212 -6.04 0.69 22.65
N TRP A 213 -4.77 0.32 22.75
CA TRP A 213 -3.82 1.02 23.59
C TRP A 213 -3.38 2.35 22.96
N ALA A 214 -3.43 3.39 23.80
CA ALA A 214 -2.95 4.72 23.49
C ALA A 214 -2.10 5.26 24.64
N PRO A 215 -0.98 5.94 24.37
CA PRO A 215 -0.19 6.60 25.42
C PRO A 215 -1.03 7.67 26.14
N GLY A 216 -0.89 7.76 27.47
CA GLY A 216 -1.70 8.64 28.33
C GLY A 216 -1.94 10.10 27.87
N PRO A 217 -0.93 10.84 27.36
CA PRO A 217 -1.15 12.21 26.86
C PRO A 217 -1.91 12.25 25.52
N LEU A 218 -1.75 11.23 24.69
CA LEU A 218 -2.37 11.08 23.37
C LEU A 218 -3.84 10.65 23.48
N ALA A 219 -4.17 9.79 24.44
CA ALA A 219 -5.56 9.43 24.78
C ALA A 219 -6.39 10.64 25.25
N ARG A 220 -5.78 11.58 25.97
CA ARG A 220 -6.44 12.82 26.42
C ARG A 220 -6.68 13.81 25.28
N PHE A 221 -5.91 13.76 24.20
CA PHE A 221 -6.07 14.62 23.04
C PHE A 221 -7.21 14.13 22.12
N GLY A 222 -7.30 12.81 21.90
CA GLY A 222 -8.41 12.20 21.16
C GLY A 222 -9.77 12.44 21.83
N ALA A 223 -9.85 12.30 23.16
CA ALA A 223 -11.07 12.56 23.92
C ALA A 223 -11.54 14.03 23.92
N ARG A 224 -10.67 14.99 23.54
CA ARG A 224 -11.01 16.43 23.45
C ARG A 224 -11.55 16.84 22.07
N LEU A 225 -11.36 16.00 21.06
CA LEU A 225 -11.81 16.26 19.68
C LEU A 225 -13.16 15.60 19.37
N GLU A 226 -13.68 14.75 20.27
CA GLU A 226 -15.06 14.28 20.18
C GLU A 226 -16.03 15.44 20.48
N PRO A 227 -16.89 15.86 19.52
CA PRO A 227 -17.93 16.82 19.80
C PRO A 227 -18.88 16.24 20.85
N ALA A 228 -19.25 17.04 21.84
CA ALA A 228 -20.16 16.70 22.91
C ALA A 228 -21.60 16.41 22.41
N SER A 229 -21.83 15.28 21.74
CA SER A 229 -23.18 14.84 21.31
C SER A 229 -23.72 13.62 22.05
N ALA A 230 -23.01 13.13 23.08
CA ALA A 230 -23.49 12.03 23.93
C ALA A 230 -24.06 12.48 25.30
N THR A 231 -24.60 13.70 25.38
CA THR A 231 -25.36 14.14 26.58
C THR A 231 -26.75 14.61 26.20
N ILE A 232 -27.59 13.71 25.67
CA ILE A 232 -29.03 13.81 25.89
C ILE A 232 -29.50 12.43 26.34
N LYS A 233 -29.37 12.20 27.66
CA LYS A 233 -30.24 11.29 28.39
C LYS A 233 -31.53 12.06 28.69
N GLY A 234 -32.66 11.48 28.30
CA GLY A 234 -34.01 11.89 28.62
C GLY A 234 -34.94 10.78 28.18
#